data_AF-A0A6H1ZL18-F1
#
_entry.id   AF-A0A6H1ZL18-F1
#
_cell.length_a   1.000
_cell.length_b   1.000
_cell.length_c   1.000
_cell.angle_alpha   90.00
_cell.angle_beta   90.00
_cell.angle_gamma   90.00
#
_symmetry.space_group_name_H-M   'P 1'
#
loop_
_entity.id
_entity.type
_entity.pdbx_description
1 polymer ?
#
loop_
_entity_poly.entity_id
_entity_poly.type
_entity_poly.pdbx_seq_one_letter_code
_entity_poly.pdbx_strand_id
1 'polypeptide(L)'
;MSKGQNQEGQELKGTDNKFIDEFDKTSTEAELRAYEIRNRDRISDASLFVRDAFDKKWKDIIGKPYFQAITTIPQVMAPFDGKNDTRRSDPRSLNYRESILFKTIYWQRIRRTIGKKIKDFFIIDGLVSSTKTKRPILTNLSVERLFAVFGKEVADKIIATAKREDRGEIDINTQIDVQGYWQVQFAPQKDQYDTPDVRLFLEGVCIRFKRMTEVILPGFYLENADHTTKPIYTHDPGKGRMKVGEIQKYPYTVLRQATMEEYLAELEKGNKEQREFEKKQEDAT
;
A
#
# COMPACT_ATOMS: atom_id res chain seq x y z
N MET A 1 -57.39 -23.59 -1.55
CA MET A 1 -57.14 -22.19 -1.93
C MET A 1 -55.69 -22.07 -2.39
N SER A 2 -55.44 -22.03 -3.70
CA SER A 2 -54.14 -21.61 -4.27
C SER A 2 -54.37 -21.24 -5.74
N LYS A 3 -54.80 -20.00 -5.98
CA LYS A 3 -54.99 -19.41 -7.33
C LYS A 3 -54.30 -18.04 -7.46
N GLY A 4 -53.34 -17.74 -6.58
CA GLY A 4 -52.68 -16.42 -6.52
C GLY A 4 -51.32 -16.31 -7.22
N GLN A 5 -50.63 -17.41 -7.52
CA GLN A 5 -49.24 -17.36 -8.01
C GLN A 5 -49.08 -17.28 -9.55
N ASN A 6 -50.16 -17.35 -10.33
CA ASN A 6 -50.07 -17.39 -11.79
C ASN A 6 -50.18 -16.01 -12.48
N GLN A 7 -50.57 -14.94 -11.77
CA GLN A 7 -50.73 -13.62 -12.40
C GLN A 7 -49.43 -12.80 -12.40
N GLU A 8 -48.64 -12.81 -11.32
CA GLU A 8 -47.36 -12.07 -11.25
C GLU A 8 -46.32 -12.56 -12.28
N GLY A 9 -46.28 -13.86 -12.55
CA GLY A 9 -45.36 -14.43 -13.54
C GLY A 9 -45.71 -14.11 -15.00
N GLN A 10 -46.96 -13.72 -15.30
CA GLN A 10 -47.36 -13.31 -16.65
C GLN A 10 -47.04 -11.84 -16.94
N GLU A 11 -47.14 -10.96 -15.94
CA GLU A 11 -46.79 -9.54 -16.11
C GLU A 11 -45.28 -9.33 -16.31
N LEU A 12 -44.44 -10.04 -15.54
CA LEU A 12 -42.98 -9.95 -15.65
C LEU A 12 -42.45 -10.39 -17.04
N LYS A 13 -43.10 -11.37 -17.68
CA LYS A 13 -42.74 -11.79 -19.04
C LYS A 13 -43.08 -10.73 -20.09
N GLY A 14 -44.14 -9.96 -19.87
CA GLY A 14 -44.54 -8.89 -20.79
C GLY A 14 -43.57 -7.71 -20.75
N THR A 15 -43.03 -7.36 -19.58
CA THR A 15 -42.04 -6.30 -19.41
C THR A 15 -40.68 -6.68 -19.99
N ASP A 16 -40.25 -7.93 -19.78
CA ASP A 16 -38.96 -8.42 -20.28
C ASP A 16 -38.93 -8.47 -21.81
N ASN A 17 -40.00 -8.96 -22.45
CA ASN A 17 -40.08 -9.01 -23.90
C ASN A 17 -40.02 -7.61 -24.54
N LYS A 18 -40.74 -6.63 -23.97
CA LYS A 18 -40.68 -5.24 -24.45
C LYS A 18 -39.28 -4.67 -24.38
N PHE A 19 -38.53 -4.99 -23.31
CA PHE A 19 -37.17 -4.49 -23.16
C PHE A 19 -36.19 -5.17 -24.12
N ILE A 20 -36.40 -6.45 -24.43
CA ILE A 20 -35.63 -7.17 -25.47
C ILE A 20 -35.88 -6.55 -26.86
N ASP A 21 -37.13 -6.25 -27.19
CA ASP A 21 -37.51 -5.63 -28.47
C ASP A 21 -36.87 -4.24 -28.68
N GLU A 22 -36.49 -3.54 -27.60
CA GLU A 22 -35.83 -2.23 -27.69
C GLU A 22 -34.42 -2.35 -28.28
N PHE A 23 -33.61 -3.30 -27.79
CA PHE A 23 -32.24 -3.48 -28.29
C PHE A 23 -32.15 -4.44 -29.49
N ASP A 24 -33.11 -5.32 -29.70
CA ASP A 24 -33.06 -6.26 -30.83
C ASP A 24 -33.18 -5.56 -32.20
N LYS A 25 -33.76 -4.35 -32.23
CA LYS A 25 -33.84 -3.49 -33.43
C LYS A 25 -32.50 -2.90 -33.84
N THR A 26 -31.50 -2.90 -32.97
CA THR A 26 -30.16 -2.37 -33.30
C THR A 26 -29.45 -3.35 -34.23
N SER A 27 -28.88 -2.82 -35.32
CA SER A 27 -28.22 -3.64 -36.35
C SER A 27 -26.72 -3.35 -36.46
N THR A 28 -26.27 -2.21 -35.94
CA THR A 28 -24.87 -1.79 -36.03
C THR A 28 -24.22 -1.71 -34.65
N GLU A 29 -22.90 -1.89 -34.60
CA GLU A 29 -22.12 -1.76 -33.37
C GLU A 29 -22.28 -0.37 -32.72
N ALA A 30 -22.30 0.69 -33.53
CA ALA A 30 -22.42 2.06 -33.05
C ALA A 30 -23.76 2.29 -32.31
N GLU A 31 -24.87 1.80 -32.87
CA GLU A 31 -26.20 1.90 -32.25
C GLU A 31 -26.29 1.10 -30.96
N LEU A 32 -25.77 -0.13 -30.96
CA LEU A 32 -25.82 -1.00 -29.78
C LEU A 32 -24.96 -0.45 -28.63
N ARG A 33 -23.79 0.13 -28.93
CA ARG A 33 -22.97 0.81 -27.91
C ARG A 33 -23.64 2.07 -27.37
N ALA A 34 -24.27 2.87 -28.23
CA ALA A 34 -25.01 4.06 -27.79
C ALA A 34 -26.26 3.68 -26.97
N TYR A 35 -26.87 2.54 -27.26
CA TYR A 35 -27.97 1.98 -26.46
C TYR A 35 -27.47 1.51 -25.09
N GLU A 36 -26.36 0.78 -25.03
CA GLU A 36 -25.75 0.29 -23.79
C GLU A 36 -25.39 1.43 -22.85
N ILE A 37 -24.73 2.48 -23.34
CA ILE A 37 -24.35 3.64 -22.51
C ILE A 37 -25.59 4.28 -21.86
N ARG A 38 -26.70 4.37 -22.59
CA ARG A 38 -27.94 4.98 -22.08
C ARG A 38 -28.72 4.09 -21.13
N ASN A 39 -28.56 2.77 -21.21
CA ASN A 39 -29.38 1.79 -20.49
C ASN A 39 -28.56 0.86 -19.59
N ARG A 40 -27.29 1.17 -19.31
CA ARG A 40 -26.36 0.29 -18.58
C ARG A 40 -26.93 -0.23 -17.26
N ASP A 41 -27.44 0.67 -16.43
CA ASP A 41 -27.99 0.30 -15.11
C ASP A 41 -29.23 -0.59 -15.27
N ARG A 42 -30.10 -0.22 -16.22
CA ARG A 42 -31.32 -0.97 -16.55
C ARG A 42 -31.01 -2.38 -17.06
N ILE A 43 -29.93 -2.56 -17.81
CA ILE A 43 -29.44 -3.86 -18.28
C ILE A 43 -28.84 -4.68 -17.12
N SER A 44 -28.06 -4.04 -16.23
CA SER A 44 -27.46 -4.68 -15.04
C SER A 44 -28.54 -5.27 -14.12
N ASP A 45 -29.60 -4.49 -13.89
CA ASP A 45 -30.68 -4.80 -12.96
C ASP A 45 -31.80 -5.64 -13.59
N ALA A 46 -31.72 -5.92 -14.90
CA ALA A 46 -32.71 -6.69 -15.61
C ALA A 46 -32.73 -8.17 -15.17
N SER A 47 -33.82 -8.85 -15.51
CA SER A 47 -33.93 -10.30 -15.32
C SER A 47 -32.82 -11.05 -16.05
N LEU A 48 -32.47 -12.24 -15.56
CA LEU A 48 -31.47 -13.10 -16.21
C LEU A 48 -31.81 -13.37 -17.68
N PHE A 49 -33.11 -13.44 -18.03
CA PHE A 49 -33.58 -13.67 -19.39
C PHE A 49 -33.22 -12.50 -20.32
N VAL A 50 -33.48 -11.26 -19.88
CA VAL A 50 -33.11 -10.05 -20.64
C VAL A 50 -31.59 -9.93 -20.77
N ARG A 51 -30.86 -10.22 -19.69
CA ARG A 51 -29.39 -10.17 -19.68
C ARG A 51 -28.76 -11.17 -20.66
N ASP A 52 -29.27 -12.40 -20.71
CA ASP A 52 -28.84 -13.42 -21.68
C ASP A 52 -29.16 -13.01 -23.14
N ALA A 53 -30.35 -12.44 -23.38
CA ALA A 53 -30.73 -11.92 -24.70
C ALA A 53 -29.82 -10.77 -25.14
N PHE A 54 -29.49 -9.85 -24.24
CA PHE A 54 -28.57 -8.75 -24.52
C PHE A 54 -27.15 -9.25 -24.79
N ASP A 55 -26.66 -10.22 -24.01
CA ASP A 55 -25.34 -10.83 -24.20
C ASP A 55 -25.19 -11.48 -25.59
N LYS A 56 -26.22 -12.22 -26.02
CA LYS A 56 -26.29 -12.82 -27.36
C LYS A 56 -26.25 -11.77 -28.45
N LYS A 57 -27.11 -10.75 -28.38
CA LYS A 57 -27.14 -9.65 -29.36
C LYS A 57 -25.79 -8.93 -29.43
N TRP A 58 -25.19 -8.66 -28.27
CA TRP A 58 -23.88 -8.04 -28.17
C TRP A 58 -22.79 -8.89 -28.79
N LYS A 59 -22.77 -10.19 -28.50
CA LYS A 59 -21.83 -11.13 -29.08
C LYS A 59 -21.99 -11.25 -30.59
N ASP A 60 -23.20 -11.23 -31.11
CA ASP A 60 -23.47 -11.33 -32.54
C ASP A 60 -22.96 -10.11 -33.32
N ILE A 61 -23.05 -8.91 -32.73
CA ILE A 61 -22.62 -7.66 -33.38
C ILE A 61 -21.13 -7.35 -33.12
N ILE A 62 -20.63 -7.55 -31.90
CA ILE A 62 -19.28 -7.12 -31.46
C ILE A 62 -18.28 -8.28 -31.44
N GLY A 63 -18.75 -9.53 -31.51
CA GLY A 63 -17.91 -10.73 -31.58
C GLY A 63 -17.38 -11.23 -30.23
N LYS A 64 -17.78 -10.62 -29.10
CA LYS A 64 -17.40 -11.02 -27.74
C LYS A 64 -18.61 -10.91 -26.81
N PRO A 65 -18.75 -11.77 -25.79
CA PRO A 65 -19.83 -11.63 -24.82
C PRO A 65 -19.69 -10.31 -24.03
N TYR A 66 -20.83 -9.73 -23.67
CA TYR A 66 -20.93 -8.55 -22.82
C TYR A 66 -20.67 -8.90 -21.35
N PHE A 67 -21.32 -9.97 -20.86
CA PHE A 67 -21.11 -10.48 -19.51
C PHE A 67 -20.01 -11.54 -19.50
N GLN A 68 -19.02 -11.39 -18.62
CA GLN A 68 -18.01 -12.42 -18.41
C GLN A 68 -18.61 -13.59 -17.63
N ALA A 69 -18.40 -14.82 -18.09
CA ALA A 69 -18.91 -16.02 -17.41
C ALA A 69 -18.33 -16.12 -15.99
N ILE A 70 -19.23 -16.16 -14.99
CA ILE A 70 -18.90 -16.19 -13.55
C ILE A 70 -18.12 -17.48 -13.17
N THR A 71 -18.21 -18.54 -13.97
CA THR A 71 -17.63 -19.87 -13.69
C THR A 71 -16.20 -20.07 -14.18
N THR A 72 -15.54 -19.03 -14.69
CA THR A 72 -14.10 -19.11 -14.94
C THR A 72 -13.37 -19.03 -13.60
N ILE A 73 -12.91 -20.19 -13.11
CA ILE A 73 -11.77 -20.46 -12.21
C ILE A 73 -11.12 -19.18 -11.64
N PRO A 74 -10.91 -19.04 -10.31
CA PRO A 74 -10.32 -17.83 -9.73
C PRO A 74 -9.11 -17.44 -10.56
N GLN A 75 -9.18 -16.25 -11.17
CA GLN A 75 -8.14 -15.78 -12.04
C GLN A 75 -6.81 -15.98 -11.32
N VAL A 76 -5.94 -16.80 -11.90
CA VAL A 76 -4.52 -16.50 -11.87
C VAL A 76 -4.49 -15.04 -12.30
N MET A 77 -4.23 -14.14 -11.35
CA MET A 77 -4.35 -12.70 -11.53
C MET A 77 -3.83 -12.37 -12.93
N ALA A 78 -4.68 -11.77 -13.77
CA ALA A 78 -4.29 -11.41 -15.12
C ALA A 78 -2.89 -10.76 -15.06
N PRO A 79 -1.94 -11.12 -15.94
CA PRO A 79 -0.69 -10.38 -16.02
C PRO A 79 -1.10 -8.94 -16.19
N PHE A 80 -0.77 -8.11 -15.19
CA PHE A 80 -1.13 -6.70 -15.07
C PHE A 80 -1.09 -6.05 -16.46
N ASP A 81 -2.24 -5.93 -17.11
CA ASP A 81 -2.35 -5.17 -18.34
C ASP A 81 -2.07 -3.73 -17.94
N GLY A 82 -1.00 -3.19 -18.50
CA GLY A 82 -0.39 -1.90 -18.15
C GLY A 82 -1.26 -0.69 -18.47
N LYS A 83 -2.43 -0.61 -17.85
CA LYS A 83 -3.18 0.63 -17.65
C LYS A 83 -3.21 0.88 -16.16
N ASN A 84 -2.31 1.76 -15.74
CA ASN A 84 -2.18 2.31 -14.39
C ASN A 84 -3.56 2.45 -13.73
N ASP A 85 -3.87 1.52 -12.82
CA ASP A 85 -4.88 1.76 -11.82
C ASP A 85 -4.37 2.97 -11.01
N THR A 86 -4.90 4.15 -11.29
CA THR A 86 -4.51 5.42 -10.69
C THR A 86 -4.86 5.50 -9.20
N ARG A 87 -5.47 4.45 -8.64
CA ARG A 87 -5.62 4.23 -7.20
C ARG A 87 -4.42 3.55 -6.55
N ARG A 88 -3.51 2.99 -7.35
CA ARG A 88 -2.23 2.48 -6.88
C ARG A 88 -1.29 3.68 -6.79
N SER A 89 -1.24 4.32 -5.62
CA SER A 89 -0.22 5.33 -5.33
C SER A 89 1.14 4.70 -5.60
N ASP A 90 1.80 5.14 -6.68
CA ASP A 90 3.09 4.60 -7.09
C ASP A 90 4.07 4.83 -5.92
N PRO A 91 4.59 3.77 -5.28
CA PRO A 91 5.34 3.87 -4.02
C PRO A 91 6.49 4.89 -4.09
N ARG A 92 7.10 5.01 -5.27
CA ARG A 92 8.24 5.92 -5.52
C ARG A 92 7.91 7.41 -5.39
N SER A 93 6.63 7.78 -5.38
CA SER A 93 6.18 9.18 -5.25
C SER A 93 5.83 9.58 -3.83
N LEU A 94 5.71 8.62 -2.90
CA LEU A 94 5.34 8.89 -1.52
C LEU A 94 6.59 9.33 -0.74
N ASN A 95 6.58 10.58 -0.28
CA ASN A 95 7.49 10.98 0.78
C ASN A 95 6.98 10.28 2.05
N TYR A 96 7.65 9.21 2.48
CA TYR A 96 7.29 8.44 3.67
C TYR A 96 7.67 9.18 4.96
N ARG A 97 7.18 10.41 5.06
CA ARG A 97 7.33 11.30 6.20
C ARG A 97 5.97 11.86 6.57
N GLU A 98 5.82 12.12 7.85
CA GLU A 98 4.65 12.75 8.43
C GLU A 98 5.08 14.09 9.00
N SER A 99 4.35 15.15 8.67
CA SER A 99 4.69 16.51 9.10
C SER A 99 3.95 16.84 10.39
N ILE A 100 4.65 16.89 11.52
CA ILE A 100 4.04 16.98 12.86
C ILE A 100 4.45 18.25 13.57
N LEU A 101 3.49 18.90 14.21
CA LEU A 101 3.71 20.09 15.03
C LEU A 101 4.17 19.71 16.44
N PHE A 102 5.43 20.02 16.77
CA PHE A 102 6.00 19.79 18.09
C PHE A 102 5.95 21.05 18.95
N LYS A 103 5.62 20.87 20.24
CA LYS A 103 5.56 21.94 21.26
C LYS A 103 6.89 22.11 22.00
N THR A 104 7.58 21.01 22.24
CA THR A 104 8.85 20.99 22.98
C THR A 104 9.73 19.93 22.35
N ILE A 105 11.02 20.20 22.21
CA ILE A 105 12.01 19.20 21.80
C ILE A 105 12.92 18.89 22.97
N TYR A 106 13.20 17.60 23.14
CA TYR A 106 14.18 17.07 24.08
C TYR A 106 15.37 16.58 23.27
N TRP A 107 16.57 17.00 23.65
CA TRP A 107 17.78 16.59 22.96
C TRP A 107 18.77 15.98 23.93
N GLN A 108 19.54 15.01 23.42
CA GLN A 108 20.66 14.39 24.12
C GLN A 108 21.86 14.34 23.19
N ARG A 109 22.99 14.90 23.62
CA ARG A 109 24.26 14.83 22.92
C ARG A 109 24.95 13.50 23.18
N ILE A 110 25.50 12.92 22.12
CA ILE A 110 26.34 11.73 22.13
C ILE A 110 27.64 12.08 21.42
N ARG A 111 28.77 11.86 22.08
CA ARG A 111 30.09 11.98 21.45
C ARG A 111 30.55 10.64 20.93
N ARG A 112 30.99 10.59 19.67
CA ARG A 112 31.59 9.39 19.07
C ARG A 112 32.92 9.71 18.43
N THR A 113 33.88 8.82 18.60
CA THR A 113 35.15 8.87 17.89
C THR A 113 34.99 8.15 16.56
N ILE A 114 35.09 8.90 15.45
CA ILE A 114 35.03 8.35 14.09
C ILE A 114 36.38 8.63 13.43
N GLY A 115 37.18 7.59 13.24
CA GLY A 115 38.59 7.73 12.89
C GLY A 115 39.37 8.42 14.01
N LYS A 116 40.07 9.50 13.69
CA LYS A 116 40.87 10.29 14.67
C LYS A 116 40.15 11.55 15.18
N LYS A 117 38.87 11.74 14.85
CA LYS A 117 38.09 12.93 15.22
C LYS A 117 36.93 12.56 16.13
N ILE A 118 36.74 13.35 17.19
CA ILE A 118 35.53 13.29 18.02
C ILE A 118 34.46 14.09 17.29
N LYS A 119 33.29 13.48 17.09
CA LYS A 119 32.11 14.13 16.51
C LYS A 119 30.97 14.08 17.50
N ASP A 120 30.22 15.17 17.57
CA ASP A 120 29.01 15.29 18.36
C ASP A 120 27.81 14.88 17.50
N PHE A 121 26.96 14.04 18.08
CA PHE A 121 25.70 13.57 17.53
C PHE A 121 24.57 13.90 18.51
N PHE A 122 23.34 14.00 18.01
CA PHE A 122 22.19 14.30 18.83
C PHE A 122 21.08 13.26 18.64
N ILE A 123 20.52 12.80 19.76
CA ILE A 123 19.23 12.11 19.77
C ILE A 123 18.18 13.16 20.10
N ILE A 124 17.18 13.31 19.25
CA ILE A 124 16.12 14.29 19.42
C ILE A 124 14.78 13.58 19.51
N ASP A 125 14.07 13.85 20.60
CA ASP A 125 12.66 13.53 20.77
C ASP A 125 11.86 14.83 20.82
N GLY A 126 10.54 14.76 20.61
CA GLY A 126 9.66 15.91 20.75
C GLY A 126 8.33 15.56 21.37
N LEU A 127 7.74 16.53 22.08
CA LEU A 127 6.38 16.48 22.58
C LEU A 127 5.43 16.97 21.48
N VAL A 128 4.58 16.07 20.98
CA VAL A 128 3.60 16.41 19.95
C VAL A 128 2.54 17.33 20.52
N SER A 129 2.23 18.43 19.83
CA SER A 129 1.32 19.46 20.34
C SER A 129 -0.11 18.97 20.56
N SER A 130 -0.60 18.09 19.68
CA SER A 130 -1.98 17.57 19.71
C SER A 130 -2.18 16.47 20.75
N THR A 131 -1.33 15.45 20.75
CA THR A 131 -1.47 14.26 21.59
C THR A 131 -0.77 14.38 22.94
N LYS A 132 0.17 15.32 23.08
CA LYS A 132 1.09 15.42 24.22
C LYS A 132 1.90 14.13 24.44
N THR A 133 2.05 13.31 23.40
CA THR A 133 2.92 12.12 23.45
C THR A 133 4.33 12.50 23.04
N LYS A 134 5.32 11.87 23.70
CA LYS A 134 6.74 12.03 23.35
C LYS A 134 7.05 11.11 22.17
N ARG A 135 7.53 11.66 21.07
CA ARG A 135 7.84 10.94 19.83
C ARG A 135 9.30 11.16 19.43
N PRO A 136 10.05 10.12 19.04
CA PRO A 136 11.38 10.29 18.46
C PRO A 136 11.26 11.06 17.14
N ILE A 137 12.07 12.10 16.99
CA ILE A 137 12.17 12.86 15.75
C ILE A 137 13.25 12.20 14.88
N LEU A 138 14.49 12.21 15.38
CA LEU A 138 15.66 11.67 14.68
C LEU A 138 16.72 11.23 15.69
N THR A 139 17.46 10.17 15.35
CA THR A 139 18.57 9.67 16.17
C THR A 139 19.90 9.88 15.43
N ASN A 140 21.00 9.95 16.20
CA ASN A 140 22.36 10.10 15.68
C ASN A 140 22.52 11.27 14.68
N LEU A 141 21.87 12.39 14.97
CA LEU A 141 21.88 13.57 14.11
C LEU A 141 23.22 14.29 14.19
N SER A 142 23.90 14.52 13.06
CA SER A 142 25.08 15.39 13.05
C SER A 142 24.69 16.86 13.20
N VAL A 143 25.65 17.71 13.57
CA VAL A 143 25.46 19.16 13.67
C VAL A 143 24.90 19.73 12.37
N GLU A 144 25.41 19.31 11.22
CA GLU A 144 24.96 19.81 9.90
C GLU A 144 23.50 19.42 9.63
N ARG A 145 23.10 18.18 9.98
CA ARG A 145 21.69 17.74 9.84
C ARG A 145 20.76 18.46 10.83
N LEU A 146 21.26 18.90 11.99
CA LEU A 146 20.49 19.69 12.95
C LEU A 146 19.98 20.98 12.31
N PHE A 147 20.86 21.70 11.62
CA PHE A 147 20.51 22.90 10.87
C PHE A 147 19.49 22.63 9.75
N ALA A 148 19.65 21.52 9.03
CA ALA A 148 18.74 21.16 7.94
C ALA A 148 17.31 20.83 8.43
N VAL A 149 17.17 20.23 9.62
CA VAL A 149 15.87 19.78 10.14
C VAL A 149 15.17 20.87 10.94
N PHE A 150 15.89 21.58 11.80
CA PHE A 150 15.28 22.53 12.76
C PHE A 150 15.48 24.00 12.35
N GLY A 151 16.25 24.26 11.30
CA GLY A 151 16.65 25.61 10.92
C GLY A 151 17.73 26.20 11.84
N LYS A 152 18.25 27.35 11.45
CA LYS A 152 19.39 27.99 12.11
C LYS A 152 19.13 28.36 13.57
N GLU A 153 17.99 28.98 13.84
CA GLU A 153 17.69 29.51 15.17
C GLU A 153 17.62 28.42 16.25
N VAL A 154 16.88 27.34 15.99
CA VAL A 154 16.73 26.24 16.95
C VAL A 154 18.03 25.45 17.05
N ALA A 155 18.71 25.18 15.93
CA ALA A 155 19.99 24.49 15.92
C ALA A 155 21.06 25.23 16.73
N ASP A 156 21.20 26.54 16.55
CA ASP A 156 22.16 27.36 17.30
C ASP A 156 21.86 27.33 18.81
N LYS A 157 20.58 27.36 19.22
CA LYS A 157 20.18 27.22 20.64
C LYS A 157 20.60 25.87 21.21
N ILE A 158 20.31 24.76 20.51
CA ILE A 158 20.72 23.41 20.94
C ILE A 158 22.24 23.35 21.08
N ILE A 159 23.00 23.81 20.08
CA ILE A 159 24.46 23.74 20.08
C ILE A 159 25.06 24.60 21.20
N ALA A 160 24.50 25.80 21.43
CA ALA A 160 24.96 26.69 22.50
C ALA A 160 24.78 26.04 23.88
N THR A 161 23.61 25.44 24.14
CA THR A 161 23.34 24.74 25.42
C THR A 161 24.15 23.46 25.53
N ALA A 162 24.34 22.73 24.42
CA ALA A 162 25.14 21.52 24.37
C ALA A 162 26.62 21.74 24.70
N LYS A 163 27.14 22.97 24.65
CA LYS A 163 28.50 23.27 25.14
C LYS A 163 28.63 23.07 26.66
N ARG A 164 27.53 23.21 27.40
CA ARG A 164 27.49 23.15 28.87
C ARG A 164 26.87 21.86 29.38
N GLU A 165 25.87 21.34 28.67
CA GLU A 165 25.06 20.20 29.11
C GLU A 165 25.00 19.11 28.03
N ASP A 166 24.83 17.85 28.43
CA ASP A 166 24.67 16.73 27.48
C ASP A 166 23.21 16.42 27.15
N ARG A 167 22.26 17.10 27.79
CA ARG A 167 20.83 16.97 27.52
C ARG A 167 20.14 18.29 27.80
N GLY A 168 19.02 18.54 27.16
CA GLY A 168 18.20 19.71 27.45
C GLY A 168 16.85 19.65 26.76
N GLU A 169 16.05 20.67 27.00
CA GLU A 169 14.76 20.86 26.37
C GLU A 169 14.63 22.28 25.82
N ILE A 170 13.89 22.44 24.74
CA ILE A 170 13.61 23.74 24.12
C ILE A 170 12.15 23.73 23.68
N ASP A 171 11.40 24.72 24.13
CA ASP A 171 10.05 24.96 23.61
C ASP A 171 10.14 25.49 22.17
N ILE A 172 9.43 24.82 21.28
CA ILE A 172 9.34 25.16 19.87
C ILE A 172 7.88 25.11 19.44
N ASN A 173 7.53 25.78 18.35
CA ASN A 173 6.20 25.62 17.77
C ASN A 173 6.35 25.47 16.27
N THR A 174 7.04 24.39 15.88
CA THR A 174 7.49 24.18 14.50
C THR A 174 7.03 22.83 14.01
N GLN A 175 6.58 22.81 12.76
CA GLN A 175 6.22 21.58 12.07
C GLN A 175 7.49 20.91 11.54
N ILE A 176 7.66 19.63 11.86
CA ILE A 176 8.86 18.86 11.51
C ILE A 176 8.42 17.58 10.82
N ASP A 177 9.05 17.30 9.68
CA ASP A 177 8.86 16.04 8.96
C ASP A 177 9.59 14.92 9.70
N VAL A 178 8.81 14.03 10.32
CA VAL A 178 9.29 12.84 11.01
C VAL A 178 8.98 11.58 10.22
N GLN A 179 9.54 10.46 10.68
CA GLN A 179 9.19 9.16 10.13
C GLN A 179 7.68 8.92 10.31
N GLY A 180 6.94 8.79 9.21
CA GLY A 180 5.53 8.36 9.26
C GLY A 180 5.43 6.83 9.40
N TYR A 181 4.19 6.35 9.51
CA TYR A 181 3.84 4.93 9.57
C TYR A 181 2.67 4.67 8.63
N TRP A 182 2.68 3.53 7.94
CA TRP A 182 1.64 3.18 6.97
C TRP A 182 1.19 1.75 7.18
N GLN A 183 -0.11 1.55 7.13
CA GLN A 183 -0.69 0.24 7.00
C GLN A 183 -0.61 -0.17 5.52
N VAL A 184 0.07 -1.27 5.25
CA VAL A 184 0.32 -1.78 3.90
C VAL A 184 -0.04 -3.25 3.79
N GLN A 185 -0.29 -3.69 2.57
CA GLN A 185 -0.44 -5.11 2.25
C GLN A 185 0.48 -5.47 1.09
N PHE A 186 1.34 -6.48 1.29
CA PHE A 186 2.24 -6.96 0.25
C PHE A 186 1.54 -7.92 -0.70
N ALA A 187 1.84 -7.77 -1.99
CA ALA A 187 1.24 -8.56 -3.05
C ALA A 187 1.48 -10.07 -2.86
N PRO A 188 0.60 -10.92 -3.41
CA PRO A 188 0.77 -12.37 -3.33
C PRO A 188 2.05 -12.83 -4.05
N GLN A 189 2.40 -14.10 -3.88
CA GLN A 189 3.50 -14.72 -4.62
C GLN A 189 3.22 -14.62 -6.12
N LYS A 190 4.22 -14.24 -6.91
CA LYS A 190 4.07 -14.20 -8.38
C LYS A 190 4.12 -15.62 -8.97
N ASP A 191 4.96 -16.46 -8.39
CA ASP A 191 5.17 -17.84 -8.79
C ASP A 191 5.54 -18.71 -7.58
N GLN A 192 5.67 -20.03 -7.80
CA GLN A 192 6.02 -21.01 -6.77
C GLN A 192 7.44 -20.85 -6.20
N TYR A 193 8.31 -20.08 -6.85
CA TYR A 193 9.69 -19.84 -6.40
C TYR A 193 9.81 -18.63 -5.49
N ASP A 194 8.80 -17.75 -5.48
CA ASP A 194 8.72 -16.66 -4.52
C ASP A 194 8.48 -17.18 -3.11
N THR A 195 9.11 -16.55 -2.12
CA THR A 195 8.88 -16.89 -0.72
C THR A 195 7.50 -16.43 -0.27
N PRO A 196 6.81 -17.23 0.57
CA PRO A 196 5.50 -16.85 1.12
C PRO A 196 5.59 -15.63 2.04
N ASP A 197 6.77 -15.39 2.61
CA ASP A 197 7.06 -14.24 3.46
C ASP A 197 7.89 -13.19 2.74
N VAL A 198 7.66 -11.95 3.13
CA VAL A 198 8.53 -10.80 2.81
C VAL A 198 9.58 -10.66 3.89
N ARG A 199 10.81 -10.38 3.48
CA ARG A 199 11.94 -10.12 4.38
C ARG A 199 12.59 -8.80 3.97
N LEU A 200 12.50 -7.81 4.84
CA LEU A 200 13.13 -6.50 4.66
C LEU A 200 14.29 -6.36 5.65
N PHE A 201 15.45 -5.99 5.12
CA PHE A 201 16.68 -5.87 5.90
C PHE A 201 17.09 -4.41 5.95
N LEU A 202 17.21 -3.84 7.15
CA LEU A 202 17.72 -2.49 7.34
C LEU A 202 18.61 -2.44 8.58
N GLU A 203 19.83 -1.92 8.41
CA GLU A 203 20.79 -1.72 9.51
C GLU A 203 21.03 -2.97 10.39
N GLY A 204 21.03 -4.16 9.78
CA GLY A 204 21.23 -5.43 10.49
C GLY A 204 19.96 -5.98 11.17
N VAL A 205 18.85 -5.26 11.14
CA VAL A 205 17.53 -5.72 11.57
C VAL A 205 16.79 -6.32 10.37
N CYS A 206 16.27 -7.52 10.54
CA CYS A 206 15.40 -8.18 9.56
C CYS A 206 13.98 -8.24 10.12
N ILE A 207 13.03 -7.66 9.40
CA ILE A 207 11.60 -7.87 9.69
C ILE A 207 11.05 -8.88 8.69
N ARG A 208 10.22 -9.80 9.21
CA ARG A 208 9.57 -10.86 8.43
C ARG A 208 8.08 -10.82 8.67
N PHE A 209 7.30 -10.81 7.60
CA PHE A 209 5.85 -10.88 7.65
C PHE A 209 5.31 -11.64 6.44
N LYS A 210 4.11 -12.19 6.59
CA LYS A 210 3.44 -12.99 5.56
C LYS A 210 2.86 -12.08 4.48
N ARG A 211 2.96 -12.49 3.21
CA ARG A 211 2.26 -11.81 2.10
C ARG A 211 0.75 -11.86 2.29
N MET A 212 0.02 -10.92 1.69
CA MET A 212 -1.43 -10.78 1.82
C MET A 212 -1.95 -10.50 3.24
N THR A 213 -1.07 -10.29 4.22
CA THR A 213 -1.43 -9.82 5.55
C THR A 213 -1.21 -8.32 5.63
N GLU A 214 -2.17 -7.60 6.21
CA GLU A 214 -2.02 -6.18 6.52
C GLU A 214 -1.00 -6.01 7.64
N VAL A 215 -0.04 -5.12 7.46
CA VAL A 215 0.99 -4.81 8.45
C VAL A 215 1.24 -3.32 8.50
N ILE A 216 1.51 -2.79 9.69
CA ILE A 216 1.95 -1.41 9.85
C ILE A 216 3.48 -1.36 9.79
N LEU A 217 4.02 -0.53 8.91
CA LEU A 217 5.45 -0.35 8.74
C LEU A 217 5.88 1.11 8.83
N PRO A 218 7.05 1.37 9.46
CA PRO A 218 7.79 2.60 9.25
C PRO A 218 8.17 2.78 7.79
N GLY A 219 8.21 4.02 7.35
CA GLY A 219 8.44 4.42 5.97
C GLY A 219 9.79 4.06 5.43
N PHE A 220 10.83 4.09 6.25
CA PHE A 220 12.15 3.63 5.84
C PHE A 220 12.16 2.15 5.39
N TYR A 221 11.25 1.30 5.89
CA TYR A 221 11.10 -0.07 5.40
C TYR A 221 10.38 -0.10 4.05
N LEU A 222 9.45 0.82 3.82
CA LEU A 222 8.78 1.00 2.54
C LEU A 222 9.74 1.53 1.47
N GLU A 223 10.57 2.52 1.83
CA GLU A 223 11.67 2.99 0.98
C GLU A 223 12.64 1.85 0.63
N ASN A 224 12.96 0.99 1.60
CA ASN A 224 13.78 -0.19 1.35
C ASN A 224 13.09 -1.17 0.39
N ALA A 225 11.79 -1.42 0.57
CA ALA A 225 11.00 -2.24 -0.34
C ALA A 225 10.94 -1.64 -1.76
N ASP A 226 10.91 -0.32 -1.90
CA ASP A 226 10.91 0.41 -3.19
C ASP A 226 12.24 0.31 -3.92
N HIS A 227 13.34 0.31 -3.17
CA HIS A 227 14.68 0.12 -3.72
C HIS A 227 15.06 -1.36 -3.92
N THR A 228 14.31 -2.29 -3.33
CA THR A 228 14.56 -3.73 -3.52
C THR A 228 14.01 -4.18 -4.87
N THR A 229 14.81 -4.04 -5.93
CA THR A 229 14.46 -4.47 -7.28
C THR A 229 15.19 -5.76 -7.70
N LYS A 230 14.63 -6.46 -8.68
CA LYS A 230 15.23 -7.59 -9.39
C LYS A 230 15.38 -7.20 -10.87
N PRO A 231 16.57 -7.34 -11.47
CA PRO A 231 16.74 -7.12 -12.90
C PRO A 231 16.03 -8.20 -13.72
N ILE A 232 15.30 -7.77 -14.74
CA ILE A 232 14.71 -8.64 -15.77
C ILE A 232 15.68 -8.72 -16.93
N TYR A 233 15.90 -9.95 -17.41
CA TYR A 233 16.73 -10.21 -18.57
C TYR A 233 15.92 -10.93 -19.63
N THR A 234 16.21 -10.63 -20.88
CA THR A 234 15.75 -11.43 -22.03
C THR A 234 16.92 -12.20 -22.62
N HIS A 235 16.58 -13.26 -23.34
CA HIS A 235 17.54 -14.09 -24.05
C HIS A 235 17.02 -14.29 -25.47
N ASP A 236 17.44 -13.42 -26.38
CA ASP A 236 17.13 -13.54 -27.79
C ASP A 236 18.13 -14.50 -28.45
N PRO A 237 17.71 -15.45 -29.30
CA PRO A 237 18.62 -16.37 -29.97
C PRO A 237 19.73 -15.62 -30.73
N GLY A 238 20.99 -15.98 -30.48
CA GLY A 238 22.17 -15.36 -31.10
C GLY A 238 22.62 -14.05 -30.47
N LYS A 239 21.89 -13.51 -29.48
CA LYS A 239 22.34 -12.40 -28.63
C LYS A 239 22.59 -12.90 -27.22
N GLY A 240 23.61 -12.36 -26.56
CA GLY A 240 23.85 -12.63 -25.13
C GLY A 240 22.67 -12.18 -24.27
N ARG A 241 22.66 -12.60 -23.00
CA ARG A 241 21.67 -12.16 -22.01
C ARG A 241 21.69 -10.63 -21.89
N MET A 242 20.58 -9.97 -22.23
CA MET A 242 20.44 -8.51 -22.15
C MET A 242 19.50 -8.12 -21.01
N LYS A 243 19.86 -7.09 -20.23
CA LYS A 243 18.99 -6.53 -19.19
C LYS A 243 17.92 -5.65 -19.86
N VAL A 244 16.65 -5.98 -19.66
CA VAL A 244 15.52 -5.30 -20.31
C VAL A 244 14.77 -4.39 -19.35
N GLY A 245 14.86 -4.64 -18.04
CA GLY A 245 14.24 -3.78 -17.05
C GLY A 245 14.55 -4.19 -15.63
N GLU A 246 13.81 -3.60 -14.70
CA GLU A 246 13.83 -3.94 -13.28
C GLU A 246 12.39 -4.03 -12.78
N ILE A 247 12.13 -5.01 -11.91
CA ILE A 247 10.86 -5.13 -11.20
C ILE A 247 11.09 -5.04 -9.70
N GLN A 248 10.15 -4.44 -8.99
CA GLN A 248 10.16 -4.45 -7.54
C GLN A 248 9.99 -5.89 -7.02
N LYS A 249 10.84 -6.30 -6.08
CA LYS A 249 10.81 -7.65 -5.50
C LYS A 249 9.63 -7.83 -4.54
N TYR A 250 9.31 -6.77 -3.80
CA TYR A 250 8.27 -6.77 -2.79
C TYR A 250 7.27 -5.65 -3.09
N PRO A 251 6.43 -5.79 -4.13
CA PRO A 251 5.39 -4.82 -4.40
C PRO A 251 4.34 -4.87 -3.28
N TYR A 252 3.84 -3.71 -2.88
CA TYR A 252 2.81 -3.55 -1.85
C TYR A 252 1.80 -2.48 -2.25
N THR A 253 0.69 -2.46 -1.52
CA THR A 253 -0.34 -1.44 -1.61
C THR A 253 -0.43 -0.73 -0.26
N VAL A 254 -0.37 0.59 -0.26
CA VAL A 254 -0.64 1.41 0.93
C VAL A 254 -2.15 1.49 1.12
N LEU A 255 -2.63 1.06 2.29
CA LEU A 255 -4.06 1.05 2.63
C LEU A 255 -4.46 2.37 3.30
N ARG A 256 -3.67 2.79 4.31
CA ARG A 256 -3.85 4.06 5.01
C ARG A 256 -2.58 4.50 5.72
N GLN A 257 -2.54 5.74 6.15
CA GLN A 257 -1.59 6.20 7.15
C GLN A 257 -1.98 5.64 8.54
N ALA A 258 -0.97 5.25 9.31
CA ALA A 258 -1.09 4.69 10.65
C ALA A 258 -0.31 5.55 11.66
N THR A 259 -0.52 5.30 12.95
CA THR A 259 0.25 5.98 14.01
C THR A 259 1.43 5.13 14.51
N MET A 260 2.37 5.79 15.20
CA MET A 260 3.49 5.10 15.84
C MET A 260 3.01 4.13 16.93
N GLU A 261 1.97 4.51 17.66
CA GLU A 261 1.39 3.70 18.73
C GLU A 261 0.77 2.41 18.18
N GLU A 262 0.06 2.49 17.05
CA GLU A 262 -0.47 1.32 16.35
C GLU A 262 0.65 0.37 15.92
N TYR A 263 1.73 0.92 15.35
CA TYR A 263 2.92 0.14 14.96
C TYR A 263 3.55 -0.58 16.16
N LEU A 264 3.77 0.12 17.27
CA LEU A 264 4.40 -0.47 18.45
C LEU A 264 3.53 -1.56 19.07
N ALA A 265 2.21 -1.37 19.12
CA ALA A 265 1.29 -2.38 19.59
C ALA A 265 1.31 -3.64 18.71
N GLU A 266 1.35 -3.48 17.39
CA GLU A 266 1.45 -4.60 16.44
C GLU A 266 2.80 -5.32 16.57
N LEU A 267 3.90 -4.56 16.72
CA LEU A 267 5.24 -5.10 16.91
C LEU A 267 5.35 -5.90 18.21
N GLU A 268 4.82 -5.39 19.32
CA GLU A 268 4.82 -6.09 20.61
C GLU A 268 4.01 -7.39 20.53
N LYS A 269 2.84 -7.34 19.89
CA LYS A 269 2.01 -8.52 19.65
C LYS A 269 2.77 -9.58 18.83
N GLY A 270 3.37 -9.17 17.70
CA GLY A 270 4.15 -10.08 16.85
C GLY A 270 5.35 -10.70 17.59
N ASN A 271 6.08 -9.90 18.37
CA ASN A 271 7.19 -10.39 19.18
C ASN A 271 6.74 -11.40 20.25
N LYS A 272 5.57 -11.18 20.86
CA LYS A 272 5.00 -12.11 21.85
C LYS A 272 4.64 -13.45 21.19
N GLU A 273 3.93 -13.40 20.06
CA GLU A 273 3.55 -14.60 19.30
C GLU A 273 4.78 -15.40 18.85
N GLN A 274 5.84 -14.72 18.41
CA GLN A 274 7.09 -15.38 18.02
C GLN A 274 7.76 -16.08 19.22
N ARG A 275 7.86 -15.42 20.38
CA ARG A 275 8.46 -16.03 21.59
C ARG A 275 7.68 -17.26 22.05
N GLU A 276 6.35 -17.20 21.99
CA GLU A 276 5.49 -18.35 22.35
C GLU A 276 5.67 -19.50 21.35
N PHE A 277 5.86 -19.20 20.07
CA PHE A 277 6.14 -20.20 19.05
C PHE A 277 7.52 -20.87 19.26
N GLU A 278 8.57 -20.08 19.50
CA GLU A 278 9.92 -20.58 19.77
C GLU A 278 9.94 -21.49 21.00
N LYS A 279 9.31 -21.06 22.10
CA LYS A 279 9.19 -21.88 23.32
C LYS A 279 8.50 -23.22 23.06
N LYS A 280 7.44 -23.25 22.25
CA LYS A 280 6.75 -24.50 21.88
C LYS A 280 7.63 -25.44 21.04
N GLN A 281 8.56 -24.91 20.25
CA GLN A 281 9.50 -25.74 19.50
C GLN A 281 10.59 -26.32 20.40
N GLU A 282 11.08 -25.54 21.36
CA GLU A 282 12.03 -26.00 22.37
C GLU A 282 11.43 -27.11 23.25
N ASP A 283 10.18 -26.93 23.73
CA ASP A 283 9.48 -27.92 24.56
C ASP A 283 9.17 -29.23 23.80
N ALA A 284 9.16 -29.20 22.46
CA ALA A 284 8.88 -30.35 21.61
C ALA A 284 10.15 -31.16 21.23
N THR A 285 11.34 -30.63 21.53
CA THR A 285 12.64 -31.24 21.16
C THR A 285 13.25 -31.94 22.37
#